data_AF-A0A7H1NTL0-F1
#
_entry.id   AF-A0A7H1NTL0-F1
#
_cell.length_a   1.000
_cell.length_b   1.000
_cell.length_c   1.000
_cell.angle_alpha   90.00
_cell.angle_beta   90.00
_cell.angle_gamma   90.00
#
_symmetry.space_group_name_H-M   'P 1'
#
loop_
_entity.id
_entity.type
_entity.pdbx_description
1 polymer ?
#
loop_
_entity_poly.entity_id
_entity_poly.type
_entity_poly.pdbx_seq_one_letter_code
_entity_poly.pdbx_strand_id
1 'polypeptide(L)'
;MFYILPKNSFPHTIFPSTFIAISLVFGFGAGPAYAKTPHSNPLPTSSISIPPAMSHKMIEQAREDITFHMKQGGIPAITKAIALCYTHTSTLPELRLKCILEDVTLRVHDQKLRTAIEHLTHKDPGPVAPFLELEAQNSRDSLYILPVFKTMENAARYFSPALGQTLPIMSKIQIGK
;
A
#
# COMPACT_ATOMS: atom_id res chain seq x y z
N MET A 1 -28.81 26.48 45.30
CA MET A 1 -29.91 25.60 44.88
C MET A 1 -29.31 24.48 44.05
N PHE A 2 -29.27 23.27 44.59
CA PHE A 2 -28.68 22.06 43.97
C PHE A 2 -29.72 21.37 43.08
N TYR A 3 -29.35 20.90 41.89
CA TYR A 3 -29.85 19.69 41.20
C TYR A 3 -28.82 19.31 40.11
N ILE A 4 -27.93 18.34 40.34
CA ILE A 4 -28.00 16.89 40.02
C ILE A 4 -28.18 16.58 38.51
N LEU A 5 -27.13 16.01 37.92
CA LEU A 5 -27.08 15.33 36.61
C LEU A 5 -27.87 14.00 36.63
N PRO A 6 -28.35 13.56 35.45
CA PRO A 6 -28.14 12.17 35.03
C PRO A 6 -27.47 12.11 33.64
N LYS A 7 -26.31 11.45 33.51
CA LYS A 7 -26.16 10.05 33.05
C LYS A 7 -27.05 9.71 31.85
N ASN A 8 -26.50 9.78 30.65
CA ASN A 8 -26.89 8.97 29.50
C ASN A 8 -25.60 8.37 28.91
N SER A 9 -25.25 7.11 29.19
CA SER A 9 -25.82 5.87 28.62
C SER A 9 -25.27 5.62 27.21
N PHE A 10 -24.07 5.02 27.16
CA PHE A 10 -23.54 4.33 25.99
C PHE A 10 -24.48 3.18 25.61
N PRO A 11 -24.90 3.04 24.33
CA PRO A 11 -25.41 1.76 23.87
C PRO A 11 -24.22 0.82 23.67
N HIS A 12 -24.10 -0.15 24.57
CA HIS A 12 -23.36 -1.39 24.33
C HIS A 12 -24.07 -2.16 23.23
N THR A 13 -23.53 -2.12 22.01
CA THR A 13 -23.97 -3.00 20.94
C THR A 13 -23.29 -4.35 21.13
N ILE A 14 -24.12 -5.31 21.51
CA ILE A 14 -23.82 -6.70 21.82
C ILE A 14 -23.28 -7.41 20.56
N PHE A 15 -22.12 -8.05 20.71
CA PHE A 15 -21.59 -9.04 19.79
C PHE A 15 -22.52 -10.27 19.73
N PRO A 16 -23.00 -10.70 18.56
CA PRO A 16 -23.34 -12.10 18.36
C PRO A 16 -22.07 -12.84 17.94
N SER A 17 -21.47 -13.55 18.91
CA SER A 17 -20.50 -14.61 18.65
C SER A 17 -21.15 -15.73 17.84
N THR A 18 -21.08 -15.66 16.52
CA THR A 18 -21.32 -16.82 15.67
C THR A 18 -20.04 -17.64 15.59
N PHE A 19 -19.95 -18.64 16.47
CA PHE A 19 -19.09 -19.81 16.32
C PHE A 19 -19.47 -20.53 15.01
N ILE A 20 -18.68 -20.34 13.96
CA ILE A 20 -18.74 -21.23 12.78
C ILE A 20 -17.82 -22.41 13.08
N ALA A 21 -18.42 -23.49 13.59
CA ALA A 21 -17.80 -24.81 13.63
C ALA A 21 -17.71 -25.34 12.19
N ILE A 22 -16.54 -25.17 11.55
CA ILE A 22 -16.26 -25.80 10.27
C ILE A 22 -16.04 -27.29 10.54
N SER A 23 -17.06 -28.08 10.23
CA SER A 23 -16.99 -29.54 10.28
C SER A 23 -16.00 -30.05 9.22
N LEU A 24 -14.85 -30.56 9.68
CA LEU A 24 -13.91 -31.36 8.90
C LEU A 24 -14.56 -32.71 8.58
N VAL A 25 -15.18 -32.82 7.40
CA VAL A 25 -15.58 -34.12 6.86
C VAL A 25 -14.41 -34.69 6.07
N PHE A 26 -13.67 -35.61 6.70
CA PHE A 26 -12.75 -36.51 6.03
C PHE A 26 -13.54 -37.51 5.18
N GLY A 27 -13.65 -37.24 3.89
CA GLY A 27 -14.14 -38.19 2.90
C GLY A 27 -12.98 -38.99 2.30
N PHE A 28 -12.67 -40.17 2.87
CA PHE A 28 -11.84 -41.18 2.23
C PHE A 28 -12.67 -41.89 1.14
N GLY A 29 -12.54 -41.45 -0.10
CA GLY A 29 -13.04 -42.14 -1.28
C GLY A 29 -11.92 -42.94 -1.94
N ALA A 30 -11.86 -44.24 -1.67
CA ALA A 30 -11.04 -45.18 -2.45
C ALA A 30 -11.81 -45.55 -3.75
N GLY A 31 -11.18 -45.30 -4.90
CA GLY A 31 -11.67 -45.74 -6.22
C GLY A 31 -10.47 -46.04 -7.13
N PRO A 32 -10.55 -47.06 -8.01
CA PRO A 32 -9.38 -47.76 -8.52
C PRO A 32 -8.67 -47.05 -9.68
N ALA A 33 -7.40 -47.43 -9.83
CA ALA A 33 -6.47 -46.97 -10.84
C ALA A 33 -6.90 -47.28 -12.28
N TYR A 34 -6.68 -46.32 -13.18
CA TYR A 34 -6.49 -46.57 -14.60
C TYR A 34 -5.20 -45.89 -15.09
N ALA A 35 -4.58 -46.56 -16.05
CA ALA A 35 -3.19 -46.47 -16.45
C ALA A 35 -2.77 -45.15 -17.14
N LYS A 36 -1.58 -44.69 -16.74
CA LYS A 36 -0.45 -44.20 -17.55
C LYS A 36 -0.74 -43.73 -18.99
N THR A 37 -0.74 -42.41 -19.17
CA THR A 37 -0.22 -41.75 -20.38
C THR A 37 0.84 -40.74 -19.94
N PRO A 38 2.09 -40.79 -20.45
CA PRO A 38 3.03 -39.71 -20.20
C PRO A 38 2.63 -38.53 -21.08
N HIS A 39 1.69 -37.72 -20.62
CA HIS A 39 1.65 -36.34 -21.08
C HIS A 39 2.73 -35.60 -20.30
N SER A 40 3.85 -35.36 -20.99
CA SER A 40 4.73 -34.25 -20.67
C SER A 40 3.88 -32.99 -20.70
N ASN A 41 3.26 -32.66 -19.56
CA ASN A 41 2.78 -31.31 -19.33
C ASN A 41 4.01 -30.42 -19.51
N PRO A 42 4.03 -29.52 -20.52
CA PRO A 42 5.04 -28.49 -20.51
C PRO A 42 4.90 -27.80 -19.16
N LEU A 43 6.01 -27.81 -18.40
CA LEU A 43 6.19 -27.00 -17.20
C LEU A 43 5.56 -25.64 -17.52
N PRO A 44 4.68 -25.07 -16.67
CA PRO A 44 4.19 -23.73 -16.92
C PRO A 44 5.41 -22.83 -16.96
N THR A 45 5.86 -22.51 -18.17
CA THR A 45 6.84 -21.49 -18.44
C THR A 45 6.17 -20.25 -17.94
N SER A 46 6.50 -19.86 -16.70
CA SER A 46 6.11 -18.58 -16.14
C SER A 46 6.63 -17.55 -17.13
N SER A 47 5.75 -17.11 -18.03
CA SER A 47 6.05 -16.02 -18.95
C SER A 47 6.44 -14.87 -18.05
N ILE A 48 7.69 -14.42 -18.19
CA ILE A 48 8.22 -13.29 -17.46
C ILE A 48 7.36 -12.11 -17.91
N SER A 49 6.32 -11.77 -17.14
CA SER A 49 5.49 -10.62 -17.42
C SER A 49 6.33 -9.40 -17.08
N ILE A 50 7.01 -8.85 -18.07
CA ILE A 50 7.71 -7.59 -17.94
C ILE A 50 6.63 -6.54 -17.59
N PRO A 51 6.78 -5.78 -16.48
CA PRO A 51 5.83 -4.73 -16.18
C PRO A 51 5.76 -3.75 -17.36
N PRO A 52 4.56 -3.26 -17.73
CA PRO A 52 4.44 -2.27 -18.80
C PRO A 52 5.30 -1.05 -18.46
N ALA A 53 5.80 -0.33 -19.46
CA ALA A 53 6.58 0.89 -19.22
C ALA A 53 5.72 1.93 -18.48
N MET A 54 6.31 2.64 -17.52
CA MET A 54 5.64 3.77 -16.88
C MET A 54 5.39 4.87 -17.90
N SER A 55 4.13 5.21 -18.11
CA SER A 55 3.76 6.33 -18.97
C SER A 55 4.00 7.66 -18.26
N HIS A 56 4.32 8.70 -19.03
CA HIS A 56 4.41 10.07 -18.52
C HIS A 56 3.11 10.49 -17.79
N LYS A 57 1.95 10.07 -18.32
CA LYS A 57 0.65 10.32 -17.70
C LYS A 57 0.55 9.72 -16.29
N MET A 58 1.05 8.51 -16.09
CA MET A 58 1.03 7.84 -14.78
C MET A 58 1.92 8.57 -13.77
N ILE A 59 3.11 9.00 -14.19
CA ILE A 59 4.04 9.76 -13.35
C ILE A 59 3.42 11.09 -12.93
N GLU A 60 2.80 11.80 -13.88
CA GLU A 60 2.10 13.06 -13.62
C GLU A 60 0.91 12.88 -12.67
N GLN A 61 0.11 11.83 -12.86
CA GLN A 61 -1.01 11.52 -11.97
C GLN A 61 -0.54 11.18 -10.55
N ALA A 62 0.50 10.34 -10.40
CA ALA A 62 1.07 10.04 -9.09
C ALA A 62 1.54 11.31 -8.37
N ARG A 63 2.18 12.21 -9.13
CA ARG A 63 2.61 13.51 -8.65
C ARG A 63 1.44 14.39 -8.19
N GLU A 64 0.37 14.49 -8.98
CA GLU A 64 -0.81 15.27 -8.65
C GLU A 64 -1.49 14.72 -7.39
N ASP A 65 -1.65 13.40 -7.28
CA ASP A 65 -2.28 12.73 -6.14
C ASP A 65 -1.48 12.94 -4.85
N ILE A 66 -0.15 12.74 -4.89
CA ILE A 66 0.73 13.03 -3.76
C ILE A 66 0.60 14.50 -3.33
N THR A 67 0.65 15.43 -4.29
CA THR A 67 0.53 16.87 -4.01
C THR A 67 -0.81 17.18 -3.35
N PHE A 68 -1.89 16.63 -3.89
CA PHE A 68 -3.25 16.85 -3.42
C PHE A 68 -3.40 16.35 -1.97
N HIS A 69 -3.05 15.10 -1.71
CA HIS A 69 -3.19 14.50 -0.38
C HIS A 69 -2.28 15.17 0.65
N MET A 70 -1.06 15.56 0.25
CA MET A 70 -0.18 16.32 1.12
C MET A 70 -0.82 17.63 1.58
N LYS A 71 -1.45 18.37 0.67
CA LYS A 71 -2.13 19.63 1.00
C LYS A 71 -3.37 19.43 1.87
N GLN A 72 -4.06 18.30 1.72
CA GLN A 72 -5.28 17.99 2.47
C GLN A 72 -5.00 17.62 3.94
N GLY A 73 -3.91 16.91 4.21
CA GLY A 73 -3.64 16.43 5.57
C GLY A 73 -2.26 15.82 5.79
N GLY A 74 -1.26 16.22 4.99
CA GLY A 74 0.12 15.80 5.15
C GLY A 74 0.36 14.29 4.94
N ILE A 75 1.32 13.75 5.67
CA ILE A 75 1.70 12.32 5.63
C ILE A 75 0.50 11.39 5.96
N PRO A 76 -0.32 11.66 6.99
CA PRO A 76 -1.50 10.83 7.27
C PRO A 76 -2.48 10.70 6.09
N ALA A 77 -2.70 11.78 5.34
CA ALA A 77 -3.61 11.76 4.19
C ALA A 77 -3.04 10.94 3.02
N ILE A 78 -1.74 11.10 2.71
CA ILE A 78 -1.10 10.34 1.63
C ILE A 78 -1.02 8.85 1.95
N THR A 79 -0.60 8.50 3.17
CA THR A 79 -0.51 7.09 3.58
C THR A 79 -1.86 6.37 3.50
N LYS A 80 -2.95 7.05 3.89
CA LYS A 80 -4.32 6.56 3.69
C LYS A 80 -4.67 6.39 2.21
N ALA A 81 -4.32 7.37 1.37
CA ALA A 81 -4.58 7.31 -0.07
C ALA A 81 -3.86 6.13 -0.74
N ILE A 82 -2.59 5.91 -0.42
CA ILE A 82 -1.80 4.78 -0.94
C ILE A 82 -2.39 3.44 -0.47
N ALA A 83 -2.76 3.34 0.81
CA ALA A 83 -3.41 2.13 1.33
C ALA A 83 -4.70 1.80 0.56
N LEU A 84 -5.53 2.81 0.28
CA LEU A 84 -6.72 2.65 -0.55
C LEU A 84 -6.37 2.35 -2.01
N CYS A 85 -5.29 2.91 -2.54
CA CYS A 85 -4.82 2.63 -3.90
C CYS A 85 -4.57 1.12 -4.07
N TYR A 86 -3.92 0.47 -3.12
CA TYR A 86 -3.70 -0.98 -3.18
C TYR A 86 -4.99 -1.82 -3.09
N THR A 87 -6.03 -1.36 -2.39
CA THR A 87 -7.30 -2.12 -2.27
C THR A 87 -8.17 -2.04 -3.52
N HIS A 88 -8.10 -0.94 -4.28
CA HIS A 88 -8.97 -0.71 -5.45
C HIS A 88 -8.36 -1.19 -6.78
N THR A 89 -7.08 -1.59 -6.80
CA THR A 89 -6.31 -1.84 -8.04
C THR A 89 -6.05 -3.31 -8.32
N SER A 90 -6.81 -4.22 -7.73
CA SER A 90 -6.61 -5.66 -7.89
C SER A 90 -6.69 -6.15 -9.34
N THR A 91 -7.34 -5.38 -10.25
CA THR A 91 -7.61 -5.78 -11.64
C THR A 91 -6.83 -5.01 -12.72
N LEU A 92 -6.21 -3.86 -12.44
CA LEU A 92 -5.54 -3.03 -13.46
C LEU A 92 -4.03 -2.88 -13.17
N PRO A 93 -3.14 -3.56 -13.94
CA PRO A 93 -1.70 -3.54 -13.73
C PRO A 93 -1.09 -2.13 -13.71
N GLU A 94 -1.60 -1.23 -14.56
CA GLU A 94 -1.11 0.16 -14.64
C GLU A 94 -1.42 0.96 -13.37
N LEU A 95 -2.63 0.82 -12.82
CA LEU A 95 -2.98 1.51 -11.57
C LEU A 95 -2.16 0.98 -10.40
N ARG A 96 -1.85 -0.32 -10.38
CA ARG A 96 -0.95 -0.90 -9.38
C ARG A 96 0.43 -0.27 -9.45
N LEU A 97 0.99 -0.07 -10.65
CA LEU A 97 2.29 0.59 -10.81
C LEU A 97 2.28 2.03 -10.30
N LYS A 98 1.19 2.78 -10.51
CA LYS A 98 0.99 4.11 -9.92
C LYS A 98 1.03 4.07 -8.39
N CYS A 99 0.28 3.15 -7.77
CA CYS A 99 0.28 3.01 -6.31
C CYS A 99 1.68 2.69 -5.75
N ILE A 100 2.41 1.81 -6.43
CA ILE A 100 3.79 1.46 -6.03
C ILE A 100 4.71 2.67 -6.18
N LEU A 101 4.58 3.44 -7.27
CA LEU A 101 5.35 4.67 -7.45
C LEU A 101 5.09 5.65 -6.30
N GLU A 102 3.83 5.87 -5.92
CA GLU A 102 3.47 6.77 -4.81
C GLU A 102 4.04 6.31 -3.46
N ASP A 103 3.97 5.01 -3.17
CA ASP A 103 4.55 4.40 -1.97
C ASP A 103 6.07 4.57 -1.91
N VAL A 104 6.76 4.24 -3.00
CA VAL A 104 8.22 4.38 -3.09
C VAL A 104 8.63 5.85 -3.02
N THR A 105 7.92 6.77 -3.69
CA THR A 105 8.16 8.21 -3.60
C THR A 105 8.06 8.70 -2.15
N LEU A 106 7.00 8.32 -1.43
CA LEU A 106 6.84 8.71 -0.04
C LEU A 106 7.96 8.14 0.84
N ARG A 107 8.30 6.86 0.69
CA ARG A 107 9.38 6.20 1.46
C ARG A 107 10.74 6.86 1.24
N VAL A 108 11.10 7.13 -0.01
CA VAL A 108 12.41 7.71 -0.37
C VAL A 108 12.53 9.16 0.10
N HIS A 109 11.41 9.85 0.33
CA HIS A 109 11.41 11.28 0.68
C HIS A 109 10.89 11.59 2.08
N ASP A 110 10.43 10.61 2.86
CA ASP A 110 9.89 10.82 4.21
C ASP A 110 10.87 11.57 5.12
N GLN A 111 12.13 11.14 5.17
CA GLN A 111 13.14 11.82 5.99
C GLN A 111 13.30 13.30 5.58
N LYS A 112 13.38 13.58 4.27
CA LYS A 112 13.50 14.96 3.77
C LYS A 112 12.27 15.80 4.13
N LEU A 113 11.08 15.22 4.07
CA LEU A 113 9.83 15.88 4.45
C LEU A 113 9.81 16.23 5.92
N ARG A 114 10.15 15.27 6.77
CA ARG A 114 10.18 15.43 8.22
C ARG A 114 11.19 16.51 8.62
N THR A 115 12.39 16.49 8.04
CA THR A 115 13.39 17.56 8.23
C THR A 115 12.87 18.93 7.75
N ALA A 116 12.17 18.99 6.62
CA ALA A 116 11.59 20.25 6.14
C ALA A 116 10.48 20.78 7.06
N ILE A 117 9.60 19.90 7.56
CA ILE A 117 8.54 20.26 8.52
C ILE A 117 9.17 20.78 9.81
N GLU A 118 10.17 20.09 10.34
CA GLU A 118 10.88 20.51 11.56
C GLU A 118 11.53 21.88 11.38
N HIS A 119 12.24 22.08 10.26
CA HIS A 119 12.89 23.35 9.93
C HIS A 119 11.89 24.50 9.78
N LEU A 120 10.72 24.26 9.18
CA LEU A 120 9.70 25.29 8.92
C LEU A 120 8.86 25.61 10.15
N THR A 121 8.58 24.62 11.00
CA THR A 121 7.64 24.77 12.13
C THR A 121 8.33 24.90 13.48
N HIS A 122 9.63 24.61 13.54
CA HIS A 122 10.42 24.47 14.78
C HIS A 122 9.82 23.47 15.77
N LYS A 123 9.09 22.47 15.26
CA LYS A 123 8.47 21.40 16.04
C LYS A 123 8.91 20.05 15.49
N ASP A 124 9.14 19.10 16.41
CA ASP A 124 9.32 17.70 16.03
C ASP A 124 8.09 17.21 15.24
N PRO A 125 8.26 16.65 14.03
CA PRO A 125 7.16 16.07 13.25
C PRO A 125 6.49 14.87 13.92
N GLY A 126 6.98 14.41 15.08
CA GLY A 126 6.45 13.29 15.85
C GLY A 126 6.97 11.96 15.33
N PRO A 127 6.49 10.80 15.80
CA PRO A 127 7.00 9.51 15.36
C PRO A 127 6.78 9.26 13.86
N VAL A 128 7.51 8.31 13.29
CA VAL A 128 7.26 7.83 11.92
C VAL A 128 5.84 7.26 11.87
N ALA A 129 5.11 7.56 10.80
CA ALA A 129 3.76 7.02 10.64
C ALA A 129 3.83 5.47 10.59
N PRO A 130 2.91 4.71 11.22
CA PRO A 130 2.94 3.25 11.20
C PRO A 130 3.03 2.64 9.79
N PHE A 131 2.42 3.31 8.80
CA PHE A 131 2.52 2.93 7.39
C PHE A 131 3.96 2.94 6.84
N LEU A 132 4.81 3.80 7.38
CA LEU A 132 6.21 3.97 6.98
C LEU A 132 7.18 3.20 7.88
N GLU A 133 6.69 2.42 8.86
CA GLU A 133 7.55 1.52 9.63
C GLU A 133 8.08 0.38 8.77
N LEU A 134 9.27 -0.13 9.11
CA LEU A 134 9.98 -1.15 8.34
C LEU A 134 9.14 -2.42 8.14
N GLU A 135 8.43 -2.88 9.17
CA GLU A 135 7.58 -4.06 9.09
C GLU A 135 6.42 -3.87 8.09
N ALA A 136 5.75 -2.71 8.16
CA ALA A 136 4.68 -2.36 7.23
C ALA A 136 5.19 -2.23 5.79
N GLN A 137 6.37 -1.64 5.60
CA GLN A 137 7.04 -1.58 4.29
C GLN A 137 7.35 -2.97 3.75
N ASN A 138 7.97 -3.84 4.56
CA ASN A 138 8.31 -5.20 4.15
C ASN A 138 7.08 -6.03 3.76
N SER A 139 5.97 -5.86 4.49
CA SER A 139 4.69 -6.49 4.15
C SER A 139 4.18 -6.05 2.77
N ARG A 140 4.17 -4.74 2.49
CA ARG A 140 3.77 -4.22 1.18
C ARG A 140 4.72 -4.61 0.06
N ASP A 141 6.02 -4.64 0.33
CA ASP A 141 7.04 -5.08 -0.61
C ASP A 141 6.77 -6.53 -1.04
N SER A 142 6.48 -7.42 -0.08
CA SER A 142 6.12 -8.82 -0.33
C SER A 142 4.80 -8.98 -1.10
N LEU A 143 3.78 -8.19 -0.76
CA LEU A 143 2.43 -8.31 -1.34
C LEU A 143 2.30 -7.68 -2.73
N TYR A 144 2.97 -6.55 -2.99
CA TYR A 144 2.69 -5.71 -4.16
C TYR A 144 3.90 -5.50 -5.07
N ILE A 145 5.10 -5.37 -4.53
CA ILE A 145 6.29 -4.98 -5.31
C ILE A 145 7.02 -6.22 -5.85
N LEU A 146 7.41 -7.14 -4.96
CA LEU A 146 8.19 -8.33 -5.31
C LEU A 146 7.49 -9.27 -6.32
N PRO A 147 6.16 -9.46 -6.30
CA PRO A 147 5.50 -10.29 -7.32
C PRO A 147 5.71 -9.76 -8.75
N VAL A 148 5.81 -8.44 -8.89
CA VAL A 148 5.99 -7.72 -10.17
C VAL A 148 7.46 -7.66 -10.56
N PHE A 149 8.33 -7.20 -9.65
CA PHE A 149 9.73 -6.87 -9.97
C PHE A 149 10.74 -7.96 -9.60
N LYS A 150 10.32 -8.99 -8.86
CA LYS A 150 11.12 -10.10 -8.30
C LYS A 150 12.13 -9.70 -7.24
N THR A 151 12.77 -8.55 -7.39
CA THR A 151 13.72 -7.99 -6.42
C THR A 151 13.45 -6.51 -6.22
N MET A 152 13.82 -5.99 -5.04
CA MET A 152 13.76 -4.56 -4.77
C MET A 152 14.72 -3.77 -5.65
N GLU A 153 15.83 -4.37 -6.07
CA GLU A 153 16.78 -3.71 -6.96
C GLU A 153 16.21 -3.49 -8.37
N ASN A 154 15.47 -4.46 -8.90
CA ASN A 154 14.76 -4.30 -10.16
C ASN A 154 13.68 -3.22 -10.05
N ALA A 155 12.94 -3.19 -8.94
CA ALA A 155 11.97 -2.12 -8.68
C ALA A 155 12.66 -0.74 -8.63
N ALA A 156 13.77 -0.62 -7.91
CA ALA A 156 14.53 0.62 -7.82
C ALA A 156 15.02 1.12 -9.19
N ARG A 157 15.60 0.23 -10.02
CA ARG A 157 16.02 0.57 -11.39
C ARG A 157 14.84 1.02 -12.24
N TYR A 158 13.70 0.34 -12.13
CA TYR A 158 12.49 0.67 -12.87
C TYR A 158 11.91 2.03 -12.47
N PHE A 159 11.84 2.35 -11.16
CA PHE A 159 11.26 3.59 -10.66
C PHE A 159 12.20 4.79 -10.67
N SER A 160 13.52 4.59 -10.72
CA SER A 160 14.53 5.66 -10.65
C SER A 160 14.24 6.86 -11.58
N PRO A 161 13.86 6.69 -12.86
CA PRO A 161 13.57 7.83 -13.75
C PRO A 161 12.35 8.65 -13.32
N ALA A 162 11.35 8.00 -12.71
CA ALA A 162 10.13 8.66 -12.24
C ALA A 162 10.34 9.37 -10.89
N LEU A 163 11.12 8.77 -9.99
CA LEU A 163 11.42 9.35 -8.67
C LEU A 163 12.11 10.72 -8.78
N GLY A 164 12.99 10.90 -9.78
CA GLY A 164 13.61 12.19 -10.07
C GLY A 164 12.60 13.29 -10.43
N GLN A 165 11.45 12.91 -11.01
CA GLN A 165 10.39 13.83 -11.44
C GLN A 165 9.38 14.14 -10.33
N THR A 166 9.28 13.29 -9.30
CA THR A 166 8.41 13.51 -8.14
C THR A 166 9.06 14.38 -7.05
N LEU A 167 10.39 14.54 -7.07
CA LEU A 167 11.16 15.31 -6.09
C LEU A 167 10.72 16.80 -5.92
N PRO A 168 10.38 17.57 -6.99
CA PRO A 168 10.05 18.99 -6.86
C PRO A 168 8.73 19.29 -6.17
N ILE A 169 7.90 18.26 -5.94
CA ILE A 169 6.59 18.39 -5.29
C ILE A 169 6.75 18.64 -3.81
N MET A 170 7.69 17.94 -3.19
CA MET A 170 7.84 17.94 -1.74
C MET A 170 8.61 19.15 -1.20
N SER A 171 9.44 19.78 -2.04
CA SER A 171 10.15 21.01 -1.66
C SER A 171 9.31 22.29 -1.74
N LYS A 172 8.10 22.21 -2.33
CA LYS A 172 7.21 23.37 -2.56
C LYS A 172 5.97 23.38 -1.67
N ILE A 173 5.85 22.44 -0.73
CA ILE A 173 4.74 22.41 0.22
C ILE A 173 4.93 23.59 1.18
N GLN A 174 4.31 24.73 0.88
CA GLN A 174 4.05 25.75 1.88
C GLN A 174 3.03 25.15 2.84
N ILE A 175 3.49 24.74 4.02
CA ILE A 175 2.59 24.41 5.12
C ILE A 175 1.79 25.68 5.38
N GLY A 176 0.48 25.65 5.14
CA GLY A 176 -0.40 26.79 5.32
C GLY A 176 -0.18 27.36 6.72
N LYS A 177 0.11 28.68 6.78
CA LYS A 177 0.22 29.42 8.03
C LYS A 177 -1.09 29.40 8.81
#